data_AF-A0A9E2EPX6-F1
#
_entry.id   AF-A0A9E2EPX6-F1
#
_cell.length_a   1.000
_cell.length_b   1.000
_cell.length_c   1.000
_cell.angle_alpha   90.00
_cell.angle_beta   90.00
_cell.angle_gamma   90.00
#
_symmetry.space_group_name_H-M   'P 1'
#
loop_
_entity.id
_entity.type
_entity.pdbx_description
1 polymer ?
#
loop_
_entity_poly.entity_id
_entity_poly.type
_entity_poly.pdbx_seq_one_letter_code
_entity_poly.pdbx_strand_id
1 'polypeptide(L)'
;MKKGFLIGLVFCLASCGSPEPRRPVKVKSGSLNASVERSKKLLALEEGLMKNIMAQDSLRKYEHSAAGAWYYYVQKNEAATYFPQPNDLVTLTYNVMSFSN
;
A
#
# COMPACT_ATOMS: atom_id res chain seq x y z
N MET A 1 -5.23 32.13 -64.26
CA MET A 1 -5.35 32.59 -62.86
C MET A 1 -6.26 31.71 -61.99
N LYS A 2 -7.41 31.21 -62.48
CA LYS A 2 -8.36 30.40 -61.69
C LYS A 2 -7.88 29.00 -61.27
N LYS A 3 -7.06 28.33 -62.11
CA LYS A 3 -6.54 26.97 -61.83
C LYS A 3 -5.53 26.92 -60.67
N GLY A 4 -4.67 27.94 -60.56
CA GLY A 4 -3.71 28.04 -59.45
C GLY A 4 -4.38 28.31 -58.10
N PHE A 5 -5.46 29.08 -58.09
CA PHE A 5 -6.28 29.33 -56.90
C PHE A 5 -6.98 28.05 -56.40
N LEU A 6 -7.51 27.24 -57.32
CA LEU A 6 -8.09 25.93 -57.00
C LEU A 6 -7.07 24.95 -56.42
N ILE A 7 -5.85 24.93 -56.94
CA ILE A 7 -4.77 24.08 -56.41
C ILE A 7 -4.35 24.54 -55.00
N GLY A 8 -4.23 25.85 -54.78
CA GLY A 8 -3.93 26.39 -53.45
C GLY A 8 -5.00 26.04 -52.41
N LEU A 9 -6.28 26.08 -52.79
CA LEU A 9 -7.39 25.74 -51.91
C LEU A 9 -7.36 24.27 -51.45
N VAL A 10 -7.00 23.34 -52.34
CA VAL A 10 -6.90 21.90 -52.02
C VAL A 10 -5.76 21.63 -51.02
N PHE A 11 -4.63 22.32 -51.14
CA PHE A 11 -3.52 22.18 -50.18
C PHE A 11 -3.87 22.72 -48.80
N CYS A 12 -4.65 23.80 -48.70
CA CYS A 12 -5.10 24.33 -47.41
C CYS A 12 -6.05 23.37 -46.67
N LEU A 13 -6.89 22.63 -47.39
CA LEU A 13 -7.83 21.67 -46.79
C LEU A 13 -7.17 20.35 -46.36
N ALA A 14 -6.04 19.98 -46.97
CA ALA A 14 -5.30 18.76 -46.63
C ALA A 14 -4.40 18.88 -45.38
N SER A 15 -4.24 20.09 -44.82
CA SER A 15 -3.31 20.36 -43.72
C SER A 15 -3.86 20.08 -42.31
N CYS A 16 -5.12 19.64 -42.19
CA CYS A 16 -5.74 19.37 -40.88
C CYS A 16 -5.55 17.91 -40.45
N GLY A 17 -4.33 17.53 -40.06
CA GLY A 17 -4.05 16.27 -39.38
C GLY A 17 -4.12 16.45 -37.86
N SER A 18 -5.00 15.72 -37.18
CA SER A 18 -5.05 15.72 -35.72
C SER A 18 -3.72 15.20 -35.15
N PRO A 19 -3.14 15.84 -34.12
CA PRO A 19 -1.89 15.38 -33.53
C PRO A 19 -2.05 13.96 -32.98
N GLU A 20 -1.15 13.05 -33.36
CA GLU A 20 -1.18 11.68 -32.86
C GLU A 20 -1.05 11.69 -31.33
N PRO A 21 -1.98 11.03 -30.60
CA PRO A 21 -1.90 10.96 -29.16
C PRO A 21 -0.55 10.37 -28.72
N ARG A 22 0.18 11.12 -27.89
CA ARG A 22 1.47 10.66 -27.36
C ARG A 22 1.27 9.36 -26.58
N ARG A 23 2.11 8.35 -26.84
CA ARG A 23 2.12 7.12 -26.06
C ARG A 23 2.40 7.44 -24.58
N PRO A 24 1.79 6.71 -23.63
CA PRO A 24 2.01 6.93 -22.21
C PRO A 24 3.49 6.76 -21.85
N VAL A 25 4.04 7.74 -21.13
CA VAL A 25 5.46 7.76 -20.69
C VAL A 25 5.79 6.57 -19.78
N LYS A 26 4.79 6.02 -19.07
CA LYS A 26 4.93 4.82 -18.26
C LYS A 26 3.82 3.83 -18.59
N VAL A 27 4.20 2.68 -19.13
CA VAL A 27 3.32 1.52 -19.24
C VAL A 27 3.53 0.69 -17.97
N LYS A 28 2.51 0.54 -17.13
CA LYS A 28 2.59 -0.38 -15.98
C LYS A 28 2.49 -1.82 -16.50
N SER A 29 3.57 -2.38 -17.04
CA SER A 29 3.70 -3.84 -17.22
C SER A 29 4.05 -4.45 -15.87
N GLY A 30 3.13 -4.34 -14.92
CA GLY A 30 3.36 -4.76 -13.53
C GLY A 30 3.49 -6.28 -13.46
N SER A 31 4.68 -6.77 -13.10
CA SER A 31 4.87 -8.14 -12.63
C SER A 31 4.21 -8.29 -11.26
N LEU A 32 2.91 -8.55 -11.26
CA LEU A 32 2.12 -8.85 -10.06
C LEU A 32 2.78 -9.98 -9.26
N ASN A 33 3.31 -10.98 -9.96
CA ASN A 33 3.96 -12.15 -9.37
C ASN A 33 5.23 -11.77 -8.57
N ALA A 34 6.11 -10.93 -9.14
CA ALA A 34 7.31 -10.50 -8.42
C ALA A 34 6.98 -9.64 -7.19
N SER A 35 5.89 -8.88 -7.24
CA SER A 35 5.43 -8.07 -6.11
C SER A 35 4.88 -8.94 -4.99
N VAL A 36 4.07 -9.94 -5.32
CA VAL A 36 3.55 -10.92 -4.34
C VAL A 36 4.68 -11.71 -3.69
N GLU A 37 5.67 -12.18 -4.47
CA GLU A 37 6.82 -12.92 -3.94
C GLU A 37 7.64 -12.05 -2.98
N ARG A 38 7.89 -10.78 -3.33
CA ARG A 38 8.58 -9.84 -2.46
C ARG A 38 7.81 -9.62 -1.15
N SER A 39 6.52 -9.39 -1.20
CA SER A 39 5.70 -9.17 0.02
C SER A 39 5.71 -10.39 0.93
N LYS A 40 5.64 -11.60 0.39
CA LYS A 40 5.75 -12.84 1.18
C LYS A 40 7.10 -12.97 1.87
N LYS A 41 8.20 -12.67 1.16
CA LYS A 41 9.56 -12.69 1.73
C LYS A 41 9.73 -11.67 2.84
N LEU A 42 9.20 -10.45 2.64
CA LEU A 42 9.25 -9.39 3.64
C LEU A 42 8.47 -9.78 4.90
N LEU A 43 7.25 -10.29 4.73
CA LEU A 43 6.41 -10.75 5.85
C LEU A 43 7.12 -11.85 6.66
N ALA A 44 7.70 -12.84 5.99
CA ALA A 44 8.43 -13.92 6.67
C ALA A 44 9.64 -13.41 7.47
N LEU A 45 10.34 -12.39 6.95
CA LEU A 45 11.45 -11.74 7.64
C LEU A 45 10.97 -11.00 8.90
N GLU A 46 9.94 -10.17 8.76
CA GLU A 46 9.38 -9.37 9.87
C GLU A 46 8.80 -10.27 10.98
N GLU A 47 8.07 -11.33 10.62
CA GLU A 47 7.59 -12.32 11.58
C GLU A 47 8.75 -13.04 12.30
N GLY A 48 9.85 -13.32 11.61
CA GLY A 48 11.04 -13.91 12.20
C GLY A 48 11.67 -12.99 13.25
N LEU A 49 11.82 -11.70 12.94
CA LEU A 49 12.33 -10.70 13.87
C LEU A 49 11.44 -10.58 15.11
N MET A 50 10.12 -10.50 14.92
CA MET A 50 9.17 -10.41 16.02
C MET A 50 9.20 -11.65 16.92
N LYS A 51 9.28 -12.85 16.34
CA LYS A 51 9.44 -14.11 17.10
C LYS A 51 10.72 -14.13 17.93
N ASN A 52 11.83 -13.64 17.37
CA ASN A 52 13.10 -13.55 18.10
C ASN A 52 13.02 -12.59 19.29
N ILE A 53 12.41 -11.41 19.10
CA ILE A 53 12.19 -10.44 20.18
C ILE A 53 11.33 -11.05 21.29
N MET A 54 10.22 -11.71 20.93
CA MET A 54 9.35 -12.36 21.91
C MET A 54 10.05 -13.53 22.62
N ALA A 55 10.90 -14.29 21.94
CA ALA A 55 11.65 -15.39 22.54
C ALA A 55 12.72 -14.94 23.55
N GLN A 56 13.22 -13.71 23.40
CA GLN A 56 14.14 -13.09 24.35
C GLN A 56 13.43 -12.55 25.60
N ASP A 57 12.12 -12.26 25.51
CA ASP A 57 11.31 -11.82 26.64
C ASP A 57 10.79 -13.03 27.43
N SER A 58 11.40 -13.30 28.58
CA SER A 58 11.00 -14.39 29.47
C SER A 58 9.88 -14.02 30.45
N LEU A 59 9.50 -12.74 30.53
CA LEU A 59 8.56 -12.23 31.54
C LEU A 59 7.12 -12.28 31.06
N ARG A 60 6.91 -12.29 29.74
CA ARG A 60 5.59 -12.07 29.14
C ARG A 60 5.15 -13.25 28.29
N LYS A 61 3.84 -13.46 28.29
CA LYS A 61 3.19 -14.41 27.40
C LYS A 61 2.46 -13.64 26.31
N TYR A 62 2.89 -13.85 25.07
CA TYR A 62 2.30 -13.24 23.89
C TYR A 62 1.17 -14.10 23.33
N GLU A 63 0.10 -13.47 22.90
CA GLU A 63 -1.05 -14.06 22.21
C GLU A 63 -1.07 -13.60 20.76
N HIS A 64 -1.51 -14.49 19.87
CA HIS A 64 -1.67 -14.20 18.45
C HIS A 64 -3.15 -13.99 18.12
N SER A 65 -3.49 -12.83 17.58
CA SER A 65 -4.85 -12.54 17.16
C SER A 65 -5.18 -13.20 15.83
N ALA A 66 -6.47 -13.50 15.59
CA ALA A 66 -6.93 -13.98 14.30
C ALA A 66 -6.68 -12.97 13.15
N ALA A 67 -6.48 -11.69 13.48
CA ALA A 67 -6.18 -10.63 12.52
C ALA A 67 -4.66 -10.48 12.22
N GLY A 68 -3.79 -11.29 12.85
CA GLY A 68 -2.36 -11.32 12.58
C GLY A 68 -1.49 -10.45 13.50
N ALA A 69 -2.05 -9.92 14.58
CA ALA A 69 -1.31 -9.11 15.56
C ALA A 69 -0.81 -9.99 16.72
N TRP A 70 0.41 -9.72 17.19
CA TRP A 70 0.91 -10.27 18.45
C TRP A 70 0.77 -9.23 19.55
N TYR A 71 0.24 -9.62 20.70
CA TYR A 71 0.06 -8.72 21.83
C TYR A 71 0.17 -9.48 23.15
N TYR A 72 0.35 -8.74 24.24
CA TYR A 72 0.19 -9.25 25.60
C TYR A 72 -0.47 -8.14 26.43
N TYR A 73 -1.17 -8.52 27.49
CA TYR A 73 -1.72 -7.56 28.42
C TYR A 73 -0.69 -7.21 29.49
N VAL A 74 -0.28 -5.94 29.58
CA VAL A 74 0.44 -5.44 30.76
C VAL A 74 -0.52 -5.39 31.95
N GLN A 75 -1.72 -4.85 31.72
CA GLN A 75 -2.81 -4.80 32.67
C GLN A 75 -4.12 -5.04 31.90
N LYS A 76 -4.92 -6.00 32.37
CA LYS A 76 -6.20 -6.35 31.77
C LYS A 76 -7.32 -5.94 32.73
N ASN A 77 -8.33 -5.24 32.23
CA ASN A 77 -9.53 -4.95 33.00
C ASN A 77 -10.54 -6.10 32.83
N GLU A 78 -10.63 -6.97 33.83
CA GLU A 78 -11.57 -8.10 33.82
C GLU A 78 -12.96 -7.75 34.36
N ALA A 79 -13.09 -6.60 35.02
CA ALA A 79 -14.38 -6.13 35.54
C ALA A 79 -15.18 -5.31 34.51
N ALA A 80 -14.58 -5.01 33.35
CA ALA A 80 -15.25 -4.25 32.30
C ALA A 80 -16.42 -5.04 31.71
N THR A 81 -17.61 -4.42 31.72
CA THR A 81 -18.82 -4.97 31.10
C THR A 81 -19.02 -4.45 29.68
N TYR A 82 -18.27 -3.44 29.27
CA TYR A 82 -18.34 -2.80 27.96
C TYR A 82 -17.03 -2.99 27.18
N PHE A 83 -17.16 -3.35 25.90
CA PHE A 83 -16.05 -3.37 24.95
C PHE A 83 -16.29 -2.32 23.86
N PRO A 84 -15.27 -1.51 23.51
CA PRO A 84 -15.39 -0.51 22.46
C PRO A 84 -15.94 -1.10 21.15
N GLN A 85 -16.90 -0.40 20.56
CA GLN A 85 -17.57 -0.77 19.32
C GLN A 85 -17.11 0.14 18.15
N PRO A 86 -17.33 -0.29 16.90
CA PRO A 86 -17.13 0.60 15.76
C PRO A 86 -17.89 1.93 15.94
N ASN A 87 -17.21 3.05 15.65
CA ASN A 87 -17.65 4.44 15.83
C ASN A 87 -17.58 5.02 17.25
N ASP A 88 -17.06 4.29 18.23
CA ASP A 88 -16.74 4.86 19.53
C ASP A 88 -15.52 5.78 19.46
N LEU A 89 -15.57 6.88 20.21
CA LEU A 89 -14.40 7.73 20.42
C LEU A 89 -13.55 7.15 21.56
N VAL A 90 -12.31 6.79 21.24
CA VAL A 90 -11.33 6.30 22.22
C VAL A 90 -10.08 7.18 22.20
N THR A 91 -9.46 7.36 23.36
CA THR A 91 -8.18 8.07 23.50
C THR A 91 -7.08 7.05 23.79
N LEU A 92 -6.02 7.04 22.98
CA LEU A 92 -4.88 6.14 23.11
C LEU A 92 -3.61 6.95 23.37
N THR A 93 -2.78 6.47 24.30
CA THR A 93 -1.40 6.93 24.46
C THR A 93 -0.49 5.79 24.01
N TYR A 94 0.44 6.06 23.11
CA TYR A 94 1.26 5.03 22.50
C TYR A 94 2.70 5.48 22.29
N ASN A 95 3.61 4.51 22.21
CA ASN A 95 4.99 4.68 21.77
C ASN A 95 5.27 3.66 20.67
N VAL A 96 5.86 4.10 19.55
CA VAL A 96 6.16 3.23 18.39
C VAL A 96 7.68 3.12 18.25
N MET A 97 8.18 1.89 18.12
CA MET A 97 9.60 1.59 18.02
C MET A 97 9.86 0.63 16.85
N SER A 98 11.07 0.68 16.28
CA SER A 98 11.50 -0.31 15.28
C SER A 98 11.95 -1.61 15.96
N PHE A 99 12.22 -2.65 15.18
CA PHE A 99 12.77 -3.91 15.68
C PHE A 99 14.24 -3.84 16.14
N SER A 100 14.90 -2.70 15.99
CA SER A 100 16.35 -2.53 16.18
C SER A 100 16.72 -1.66 17.40
N ASN A 101 15.92 -1.73 18.47
CA ASN A 101 16.16 -0.98 19.70
C ASN A 101 17.48 -1.35 20.38
#